data_AF-A0A6C0HY37-F1
#
_entry.id   AF-A0A6C0HY37-F1
#
_cell.length_a   1.000
_cell.length_b   1.000
_cell.length_c   1.000
_cell.angle_alpha   90.00
_cell.angle_beta   90.00
_cell.angle_gamma   90.00
#
_symmetry.space_group_name_H-M   'P 1'
#
loop_
_entity.id
_entity.type
_entity.pdbx_description
1 polymer ?
#
loop_
_entity_poly.entity_id
_entity_poly.type
_entity_poly.pdbx_seq_one_letter_code
_entity_poly.pdbx_strand_id
1 'polypeptide(L)'
;MCWNKDISLNTFLFSMFVLLLIIYNNKYTKYKIQELNNFWIYMFFISFIFIQLVEYFIWSNIKNPYYNNVFSIVAQLILLVQPIVSLMLLNDYTIRKWMLSIYLLGMIPFAIYQFCTIHLYSSVTQDGHLKWHLFAPNTPIVFFIWLFFFLFSIFYNGNYFGFLFGLITLIITTYNYSQDQSVSSMWCWIVNSVMIYYAAYLILYLPFCEKKKLC
;
A
#
# COMPACT_ATOMS: atom_id res chain seq x y z
N MET A 1 -1.44 9.49 -3.43
CA MET A 1 -1.57 10.88 -3.03
C MET A 1 -2.92 11.34 -3.39
N CYS A 2 -3.68 11.31 -2.33
CA CYS A 2 -4.78 12.20 -2.21
C CYS A 2 -4.21 13.62 -2.30
N TRP A 3 -4.80 14.45 -3.14
CA TRP A 3 -4.26 15.77 -3.53
C TRP A 3 -4.37 16.80 -2.41
N ASN A 4 -5.02 16.43 -1.30
CA ASN A 4 -5.14 17.23 -0.11
C ASN A 4 -5.36 16.32 1.11
N LYS A 5 -5.35 16.94 2.30
CA LYS A 5 -5.65 16.27 3.57
C LYS A 5 -7.03 15.60 3.56
N ASP A 6 -8.06 16.25 3.02
CA ASP A 6 -9.45 15.81 3.19
C ASP A 6 -9.72 14.52 2.39
N ILE A 7 -9.22 14.44 1.16
CA ILE A 7 -9.28 13.24 0.32
C ILE A 7 -8.49 12.10 1.00
N SER A 8 -7.38 12.43 1.66
CA SER A 8 -6.54 11.46 2.37
C SER A 8 -7.28 10.82 3.54
N LEU A 9 -7.92 11.65 4.37
CA LEU A 9 -8.75 11.19 5.48
C LEU A 9 -9.99 10.42 4.99
N ASN A 10 -10.68 10.92 3.98
CA ASN A 10 -11.86 10.26 3.41
C ASN A 10 -11.50 8.89 2.82
N THR A 11 -10.37 8.79 2.10
CA THR A 11 -9.88 7.52 1.55
C THR A 11 -9.57 6.54 2.68
N PHE A 12 -8.89 6.99 3.74
CA PHE A 12 -8.64 6.17 4.92
C PHE A 12 -9.93 5.64 5.54
N LEU A 13 -10.88 6.53 5.86
CA LEU A 13 -12.14 6.18 6.53
C LEU A 13 -12.98 5.22 5.67
N PHE A 14 -13.15 5.54 4.39
CA PHE A 14 -13.88 4.69 3.45
C PHE A 14 -13.25 3.31 3.33
N SER A 15 -11.93 3.25 3.16
CA SER A 15 -11.22 1.98 2.95
C SER A 15 -11.18 1.13 4.21
N MET A 16 -11.01 1.74 5.38
CA MET A 16 -11.13 1.05 6.66
C MET A 16 -12.54 0.48 6.85
N PHE A 17 -13.58 1.25 6.52
CA PHE A 17 -14.95 0.77 6.59
C PHE A 17 -15.18 -0.44 5.68
N VAL A 18 -14.75 -0.37 4.42
CA VAL A 18 -14.88 -1.49 3.46
C VAL A 18 -14.08 -2.71 3.94
N LEU A 19 -12.87 -2.53 4.46
CA LEU A 19 -12.07 -3.64 4.98
C LEU A 19 -12.74 -4.30 6.20
N LEU A 20 -13.30 -3.52 7.12
CA LEU A 20 -14.08 -4.04 8.24
C LEU A 20 -15.34 -4.77 7.77
N LEU A 21 -16.01 -4.26 6.73
CA LEU A 21 -17.15 -4.92 6.11
C LEU A 21 -16.75 -6.26 5.48
N ILE A 22 -15.59 -6.35 4.81
CA ILE A 22 -15.05 -7.61 4.28
C ILE A 22 -14.79 -8.59 5.43
N ILE A 23 -14.09 -8.17 6.49
CA ILE A 23 -13.77 -9.02 7.65
C ILE A 23 -15.05 -9.52 8.33
N TYR A 24 -16.02 -8.63 8.52
CA TYR A 24 -17.32 -8.97 9.11
C TYR A 24 -18.07 -10.00 8.24
N ASN A 25 -18.16 -9.78 6.93
CA ASN A 25 -18.81 -10.72 6.01
C ASN A 25 -18.12 -12.08 6.01
N ASN A 26 -16.80 -12.09 5.91
CA ASN A 26 -15.98 -13.30 5.94
C ASN A 26 -16.07 -14.06 7.26
N LYS A 27 -16.39 -13.41 8.38
CA LYS A 27 -16.55 -14.09 9.68
C LYS A 27 -17.99 -14.54 9.94
N TYR A 28 -18.98 -13.68 9.70
CA TYR A 28 -20.34 -13.88 10.23
C TYR A 28 -21.41 -14.17 9.18
N THR A 29 -21.17 -13.92 7.89
CA THR A 29 -22.20 -14.08 6.85
C THR A 29 -21.89 -15.26 5.92
N LYS A 30 -22.87 -15.65 5.10
CA LYS A 30 -22.68 -16.64 4.01
C LYS A 30 -21.87 -16.12 2.83
N TYR A 31 -21.77 -14.80 2.66
CA TYR A 31 -21.04 -14.16 1.56
C TYR A 31 -19.55 -14.11 1.92
N LYS A 32 -18.80 -15.12 1.48
CA LYS A 32 -17.35 -15.24 1.73
C LYS A 32 -16.57 -14.85 0.48
N ILE A 33 -15.55 -14.02 0.65
CA ILE A 33 -14.51 -13.76 -0.36
C ILE A 33 -13.31 -14.62 0.02
N GLN A 34 -13.19 -15.79 -0.63
CA GLN A 34 -12.19 -16.80 -0.28
C GLN A 34 -10.77 -16.26 -0.47
N GLU A 35 -10.57 -15.44 -1.50
CA GLU A 35 -9.31 -14.79 -1.83
C GLU A 35 -8.84 -13.84 -0.73
N LEU A 36 -9.75 -13.34 0.11
CA LEU A 36 -9.46 -12.41 1.18
C LEU A 36 -9.51 -13.02 2.58
N ASN A 37 -9.64 -14.35 2.70
CA ASN A 37 -9.80 -15.00 3.99
C ASN A 37 -8.46 -15.40 4.65
N ASN A 38 -7.49 -14.47 4.67
CA ASN A 38 -6.19 -14.68 5.28
C ASN A 38 -5.77 -13.44 6.07
N PHE A 39 -5.30 -13.64 7.30
CA PHE A 39 -4.78 -12.58 8.17
C PHE A 39 -3.75 -11.69 7.45
N TRP A 40 -2.82 -12.30 6.71
CA TRP A 40 -1.77 -11.58 6.01
C TRP A 40 -2.30 -10.72 4.87
N ILE A 41 -3.42 -11.09 4.25
CA ILE A 41 -4.08 -10.29 3.23
C ILE A 41 -4.75 -9.06 3.85
N TYR A 42 -5.35 -9.20 5.04
CA TYR A 42 -5.86 -8.03 5.77
C TYR A 42 -4.73 -7.10 6.17
N MET A 43 -3.61 -7.64 6.67
CA MET A 43 -2.42 -6.83 6.98
C MET A 43 -1.86 -6.14 5.73
N PHE A 44 -1.92 -6.80 4.57
CA PHE A 44 -1.51 -6.21 3.30
C PHE A 44 -2.37 -4.98 2.99
N PHE A 45 -3.70 -5.08 3.03
CA PHE A 45 -4.57 -3.93 2.82
C PHE A 45 -4.40 -2.83 3.87
N ILE A 46 -4.29 -3.21 5.14
CA ILE A 46 -4.03 -2.27 6.25
C ILE A 46 -2.81 -1.41 5.96
N SER A 47 -1.71 -2.00 5.47
CA SER A 47 -0.49 -1.24 5.17
C SER A 47 -0.73 -0.10 4.16
N PHE A 48 -1.53 -0.34 3.11
CA PHE A 48 -1.87 0.66 2.10
C PHE A 48 -2.88 1.71 2.61
N ILE A 49 -3.85 1.27 3.42
CA ILE A 49 -4.86 2.15 4.00
C ILE A 49 -4.22 3.10 5.02
N PHE A 50 -3.33 2.61 5.88
CA PHE A 50 -2.64 3.42 6.89
C PHE A 50 -1.71 4.46 6.29
N ILE A 51 -1.14 4.21 5.11
CA ILE A 51 -0.42 5.25 4.35
C ILE A 51 -1.31 6.48 4.12
N GLN A 52 -2.61 6.31 3.87
CA GLN A 52 -3.53 7.44 3.67
C GLN A 52 -3.73 8.23 4.97
N LEU A 53 -3.83 7.55 6.11
CA LEU A 53 -3.87 8.25 7.39
C LEU A 53 -2.58 9.05 7.66
N VAL A 54 -1.43 8.48 7.32
CA VAL A 54 -0.14 9.16 7.47
C VAL A 54 -0.04 10.35 6.51
N GLU A 55 -0.47 10.21 5.25
CA GLU A 55 -0.57 11.32 4.29
C GLU A 55 -1.41 12.49 4.85
N TYR A 56 -2.56 12.22 5.47
CA TYR A 56 -3.38 13.25 6.12
C TYR A 56 -2.59 14.03 7.17
N PHE A 57 -1.84 13.33 8.03
CA PHE A 57 -1.03 13.97 9.05
C PHE A 57 0.15 14.74 8.48
N ILE A 58 0.81 14.25 7.42
CA ILE A 58 1.85 14.99 6.71
C ILE A 58 1.25 16.29 6.15
N TRP A 59 0.14 16.21 5.41
CA TRP A 59 -0.53 17.38 4.84
C TRP A 59 -0.90 18.43 5.91
N SER A 60 -1.41 17.97 7.05
CA SER A 60 -1.79 18.83 8.16
C SER A 60 -0.60 19.54 8.81
N ASN A 61 0.61 19.00 8.64
CA ASN A 61 1.82 19.45 9.31
C ASN A 61 2.94 19.88 8.34
N ILE A 62 2.65 20.18 7.08
CA ILE A 62 3.67 20.58 6.09
C ILE A 62 4.58 21.70 6.62
N LYS A 63 3.99 22.71 7.29
CA LYS A 63 4.72 23.88 7.83
C LYS A 63 5.45 23.61 9.14
N ASN A 64 5.18 22.49 9.82
CA ASN A 64 5.82 22.14 11.08
C ASN A 64 6.92 21.09 10.83
N PRO A 65 8.20 21.46 10.85
CA PRO A 65 9.29 20.57 10.44
C PRO A 65 9.40 19.32 11.33
N TYR A 66 9.10 19.45 12.63
CA TYR A 66 9.16 18.33 13.57
C TYR A 66 8.10 17.27 13.24
N TYR A 67 6.83 17.66 13.18
CA TYR A 67 5.75 16.71 12.88
C TYR A 67 5.83 16.16 11.46
N ASN A 68 6.22 16.98 10.48
CA ASN A 68 6.46 16.53 9.10
C ASN A 68 7.50 15.41 9.05
N ASN A 69 8.63 15.59 9.76
CA ASN A 69 9.67 14.56 9.86
C ASN A 69 9.13 13.27 10.52
N VAL A 70 8.48 13.40 11.68
CA VAL A 70 7.90 12.25 12.40
C VAL A 70 6.95 11.45 11.50
N PHE A 71 5.99 12.10 10.83
CA PHE A 71 5.05 11.40 9.96
C PHE A 71 5.70 10.85 8.69
N SER A 72 6.75 11.51 8.17
CA SER A 72 7.53 10.97 7.04
C SER A 72 8.32 9.72 7.46
N ILE A 73 8.89 9.68 8.67
CA ILE A 73 9.50 8.46 9.24
C ILE A 73 8.46 7.34 9.36
N VAL A 74 7.26 7.65 9.86
CA VAL A 74 6.18 6.65 9.96
C VAL A 74 5.79 6.12 8.58
N ALA A 75 5.67 6.98 7.57
CA ALA A 75 5.41 6.55 6.19
C ALA A 75 6.51 5.59 5.69
N GLN A 76 7.78 5.92 5.93
CA GLN A 76 8.91 5.07 5.56
C GLN A 76 8.85 3.70 6.23
N LEU A 77 8.55 3.66 7.53
CA LEU A 77 8.42 2.41 8.27
C LEU A 77 7.31 1.53 7.71
N ILE A 78 6.17 2.11 7.34
CA ILE A 78 5.09 1.35 6.70
C ILE A 78 5.55 0.78 5.36
N LEU A 79 6.23 1.59 4.52
CA LEU A 79 6.78 1.11 3.25
C LEU A 79 7.79 -0.02 3.45
N LEU A 80 8.65 0.03 4.47
CA LEU A 80 9.59 -1.06 4.79
C LEU A 80 8.87 -2.33 5.24
N VAL A 81 7.70 -2.21 5.89
CA VAL A 81 6.90 -3.35 6.32
C VAL A 81 6.09 -3.96 5.16
N GLN A 82 5.76 -3.20 4.12
CA GLN A 82 4.93 -3.67 3.00
C GLN A 82 5.47 -4.95 2.32
N PRO A 83 6.76 -5.05 1.93
CA PRO A 83 7.30 -6.28 1.36
C PRO A 83 7.32 -7.44 2.36
N ILE A 84 7.53 -7.18 3.64
CA ILE A 84 7.46 -8.23 4.69
C ILE A 84 6.07 -8.86 4.67
N VAL A 85 5.03 -8.03 4.75
CA VAL A 85 3.63 -8.48 4.73
C VAL A 85 3.30 -9.18 3.41
N SER A 86 3.78 -8.66 2.28
CA SER A 86 3.60 -9.29 0.98
C SER A 86 4.24 -10.67 0.91
N LEU A 87 5.48 -10.83 1.38
CA LEU A 87 6.17 -12.12 1.41
C LEU A 87 5.51 -13.14 2.34
N MET A 88 4.79 -12.68 3.39
CA MET A 88 4.01 -13.58 4.24
C MET A 88 2.83 -14.24 3.51
N LEU A 89 2.42 -13.71 2.35
CA LEU A 89 1.41 -14.31 1.46
C LEU A 89 1.91 -15.53 0.69
N LEU A 90 3.23 -15.77 0.63
CA LEU A 90 3.78 -16.94 -0.04
C LEU A 90 3.27 -18.23 0.59
N ASN A 91 2.78 -19.15 -0.24
CA ASN A 91 2.32 -20.46 0.24
C ASN A 91 3.49 -21.33 0.70
N ASP A 92 4.60 -21.34 -0.06
CA ASP A 92 5.80 -22.11 0.25
C ASP A 92 6.55 -21.52 1.46
N TYR A 93 6.69 -22.31 2.52
CA TYR A 93 7.38 -21.91 3.75
C TYR A 93 8.89 -21.73 3.57
N THR A 94 9.53 -22.58 2.77
CA THR A 94 10.98 -22.55 2.55
C THR A 94 11.36 -21.29 1.78
N ILE A 95 10.66 -21.00 0.69
CA ILE A 95 10.91 -19.82 -0.14
C ILE A 95 10.62 -18.54 0.64
N ARG A 96 9.50 -18.51 1.38
CA ARG A 96 9.16 -17.37 2.25
C ARG A 96 10.26 -17.05 3.25
N LYS A 97 10.81 -18.06 3.93
CA LYS A 97 11.89 -17.87 4.89
C LYS A 97 13.14 -17.28 4.24
N TRP A 98 13.55 -17.81 3.08
CA TRP A 98 14.71 -17.30 2.35
C TRP A 98 14.50 -15.86 1.87
N MET A 99 13.35 -15.57 1.25
CA MET A 99 13.04 -14.23 0.75
C MET A 99 12.98 -13.20 1.88
N LEU A 100 12.35 -13.54 3.00
CA LEU A 100 12.32 -12.67 4.18
C LEU A 100 13.73 -12.42 4.74
N SER A 101 14.54 -13.47 4.89
CA SER A 101 15.91 -13.32 5.39
C SER A 101 16.75 -12.42 4.49
N ILE A 102 16.69 -12.61 3.18
CA ILE A 102 17.44 -11.78 2.22
C ILE A 102 16.94 -10.34 2.27
N TYR A 103 15.63 -10.12 2.28
CA TYR A 103 15.04 -8.78 2.37
C TYR A 103 15.48 -8.05 3.65
N LEU A 104 15.34 -8.70 4.81
CA LEU A 104 15.67 -8.10 6.10
C LEU A 104 17.18 -7.82 6.25
N LEU A 105 18.03 -8.73 5.78
CA LEU A 105 19.48 -8.57 5.83
C LEU A 105 19.95 -7.35 5.03
N GLY A 106 19.31 -7.05 3.88
CA GLY A 106 19.61 -5.85 3.11
C GLY A 106 18.94 -4.59 3.66
N MET A 107 17.66 -4.66 4.01
CA MET A 107 16.86 -3.48 4.32
C MET A 107 17.05 -2.94 5.73
N ILE A 108 17.38 -3.77 6.73
CA ILE A 108 17.60 -3.29 8.10
C ILE A 108 18.82 -2.36 8.16
N PRO A 109 20.02 -2.73 7.66
CA PRO A 109 21.17 -1.83 7.66
C PRO A 109 20.91 -0.56 6.85
N PHE A 110 20.24 -0.68 5.71
CA PHE A 110 19.85 0.47 4.88
C PHE A 110 18.94 1.43 5.63
N ALA A 111 17.91 0.91 6.31
CA ALA A 111 16.97 1.72 7.08
C ALA A 111 17.67 2.43 8.25
N ILE A 112 18.54 1.73 8.99
CA ILE A 112 19.34 2.34 10.07
C ILE A 112 20.22 3.48 9.52
N TYR A 113 20.93 3.24 8.42
CA TYR A 113 21.75 4.27 7.79
C TYR A 113 20.92 5.50 7.40
N GLN A 114 19.77 5.28 6.74
CA GLN A 114 18.87 6.35 6.33
C GLN A 114 18.37 7.17 7.52
N PHE A 115 17.85 6.53 8.56
CA PHE A 115 17.31 7.23 9.73
C PHE A 115 18.38 7.98 10.54
N CYS A 116 19.63 7.52 10.50
CA CYS A 116 20.74 8.19 11.19
C CYS A 116 21.36 9.34 10.40
N THR A 117 21.29 9.32 9.06
CA THR A 117 22.05 10.24 8.20
C THR A 117 21.18 11.24 7.44
N ILE A 118 19.92 10.91 7.18
CA ILE A 118 19.03 11.71 6.34
C ILE A 118 17.85 12.20 7.16
N HIS A 119 17.65 13.52 7.18
CA HIS A 119 16.43 14.10 7.71
C HIS A 119 15.28 13.85 6.73
N LEU A 120 14.37 12.95 7.09
CA LEU A 120 13.20 12.63 6.25
C LEU A 120 12.17 13.76 6.37
N TYR A 121 11.64 14.21 5.25
CA TYR A 121 10.55 15.17 5.23
C TYR A 121 9.77 15.06 3.93
N SER A 122 8.59 15.65 3.91
CA SER A 122 7.75 15.72 2.73
C SER A 122 7.43 17.18 2.39
N SER A 123 7.43 17.52 1.11
CA SER A 123 7.11 18.87 0.61
C SER A 123 5.97 18.82 -0.38
N VAL A 124 5.40 19.96 -0.75
CA VAL A 124 4.43 20.03 -1.85
C VAL A 124 5.15 20.43 -3.14
N THR A 125 4.88 19.76 -4.26
CA THR A 125 5.37 20.11 -5.59
C THR A 125 4.65 21.33 -6.14
N GLN A 126 5.13 21.87 -7.25
CA GLN A 126 4.48 23.00 -7.94
C GLN A 126 3.05 22.63 -8.39
N ASP A 127 2.82 21.37 -8.75
CA ASP A 127 1.52 20.84 -9.19
C ASP A 127 0.57 20.50 -8.02
N GLY A 128 0.96 20.82 -6.78
CA GLY A 128 0.15 20.56 -5.59
C GLY A 128 0.18 19.11 -5.12
N HIS A 129 1.12 18.29 -5.60
CA HIS A 129 1.31 16.93 -5.11
C HIS A 129 2.22 16.91 -3.90
N LEU A 130 1.97 15.99 -2.97
CA LEU A 130 2.92 15.75 -1.91
C LEU A 130 4.16 15.03 -2.50
N LYS A 131 5.35 15.37 -2.04
CA LYS A 131 6.62 14.81 -2.49
C LYS A 131 7.30 14.24 -1.29
N TRP A 132 7.46 12.93 -1.32
CA TRP A 132 8.11 12.18 -0.27
C TRP A 132 9.60 12.11 -0.57
N HIS A 133 10.42 12.81 0.22
CA HIS A 133 11.89 12.71 0.11
C HIS A 133 12.42 11.45 0.81
N LEU A 134 11.69 10.35 0.66
CA LEU A 134 11.93 9.05 1.30
C LEU A 134 12.97 8.22 0.54
N PHE A 135 12.82 8.20 -0.78
CA PHE A 135 13.83 7.70 -1.69
C PHE A 135 14.47 8.94 -2.28
N ALA A 136 15.61 9.35 -1.71
CA ALA A 136 16.40 10.41 -2.33
C ALA A 136 16.63 10.07 -3.82
N PRO A 137 16.70 11.06 -4.73
CA PRO A 137 16.81 10.84 -6.17
C PRO A 137 18.00 9.95 -6.57
N ASN A 138 18.96 9.72 -5.68
CA ASN A 138 20.18 8.94 -5.91
C ASN A 138 20.06 7.44 -5.57
N THR A 139 18.89 6.90 -5.19
CA THR A 139 18.75 5.46 -4.88
C THR A 139 17.63 4.74 -5.64
N PRO A 140 17.57 4.81 -6.99
CA PRO A 140 16.56 4.08 -7.78
C PRO A 140 16.65 2.56 -7.57
N ILE A 141 17.86 2.04 -7.32
CA ILE A 141 18.11 0.61 -7.06
C ILE A 141 17.30 0.12 -5.84
N VAL A 142 17.22 0.90 -4.77
CA VAL A 142 16.50 0.51 -3.56
C VAL A 142 15.00 0.38 -3.83
N PHE A 143 14.43 1.28 -4.64
CA PHE A 143 13.05 1.20 -5.05
C PHE A 143 12.76 -0.08 -5.86
N PHE A 144 13.64 -0.44 -6.80
CA PHE A 144 13.50 -1.69 -7.56
C PHE A 144 13.65 -2.93 -6.68
N ILE A 145 14.58 -2.93 -5.72
CA ILE A 145 14.71 -4.01 -4.74
C ILE A 145 13.43 -4.14 -3.92
N TRP A 146 12.94 -3.02 -3.37
CA TRP A 146 11.70 -2.97 -2.61
C TRP A 146 10.53 -3.54 -3.41
N LEU A 147 10.40 -3.11 -4.68
CA LEU A 147 9.35 -3.52 -5.58
C LEU A 147 9.42 -5.01 -5.92
N PHE A 148 10.62 -5.54 -6.18
CA PHE A 148 10.83 -6.95 -6.44
C PHE A 148 10.26 -7.79 -5.30
N PHE A 149 10.67 -7.51 -4.06
CA PHE A 149 10.17 -8.24 -2.89
C PHE A 149 8.67 -8.02 -2.65
N PHE A 150 8.18 -6.81 -2.96
CA PHE A 150 6.76 -6.49 -2.86
C PHE A 150 5.89 -7.31 -3.82
N LEU A 151 6.30 -7.49 -5.08
CA LEU A 151 5.53 -8.22 -6.10
C LEU A 151 5.83 -9.72 -6.16
N PHE A 152 6.92 -10.17 -5.56
CA PHE A 152 7.39 -11.56 -5.65
C PHE A 152 6.33 -12.57 -5.22
N SER A 153 5.63 -12.33 -4.10
CA SER A 153 4.62 -13.27 -3.59
C SER A 153 3.43 -13.43 -4.54
N ILE A 154 2.99 -12.33 -5.15
CA ILE A 154 1.86 -12.28 -6.08
C ILE A 154 2.22 -13.05 -7.36
N PHE A 155 3.42 -12.83 -7.88
CA PHE A 155 3.94 -13.56 -9.04
C PHE A 155 4.09 -15.06 -8.75
N TYR A 156 4.74 -15.42 -7.64
CA TYR A 156 5.05 -16.80 -7.29
C TYR A 156 3.79 -17.65 -7.05
N ASN A 157 2.77 -17.08 -6.38
CA ASN A 157 1.51 -17.77 -6.14
C ASN A 157 0.60 -17.86 -7.38
N GLY A 158 1.03 -17.34 -8.55
CA GLY A 158 0.26 -17.40 -9.80
C GLY A 158 -0.92 -16.42 -9.87
N ASN A 159 -0.96 -15.38 -9.03
CA ASN A 159 -2.02 -14.36 -9.10
C ASN A 159 -1.67 -13.32 -10.18
N TYR A 160 -1.82 -13.74 -11.44
CA TYR A 160 -1.44 -12.92 -12.60
C TYR A 160 -2.24 -11.62 -12.71
N PHE A 161 -3.51 -11.60 -12.27
CA PHE A 161 -4.32 -10.38 -12.29
C PHE A 161 -3.76 -9.33 -11.32
N GLY A 162 -3.46 -9.74 -10.08
CA GLY A 162 -2.81 -8.86 -9.10
C GLY A 162 -1.42 -8.40 -9.57
N PHE A 163 -0.65 -9.30 -10.20
CA PHE A 163 0.67 -8.97 -10.72
C PHE A 163 0.60 -7.97 -11.87
N LEU A 164 -0.29 -8.18 -12.84
CA LEU A 164 -0.53 -7.24 -13.95
C LEU A 164 -0.98 -5.87 -13.43
N PHE A 165 -1.89 -5.85 -12.46
CA PHE A 165 -2.31 -4.61 -11.80
C PHE A 165 -1.13 -3.88 -11.13
N GLY A 166 -0.26 -4.63 -10.45
CA GLY A 166 0.99 -4.11 -9.87
C GLY A 166 1.94 -3.52 -10.92
N LEU A 167 2.13 -4.21 -12.06
CA LEU A 167 2.97 -3.74 -13.16
C LEU A 167 2.41 -2.48 -13.83
N ILE A 168 1.11 -2.42 -14.10
CA ILE A 168 0.48 -1.22 -14.66
C ILE A 168 0.67 -0.04 -13.71
N THR A 169 0.39 -0.25 -12.42
CA THR A 169 0.60 0.77 -11.39
C THR A 169 2.06 1.26 -11.38
N LEU A 170 3.03 0.35 -11.49
CA LEU A 170 4.45 0.70 -11.54
C LEU A 170 4.78 1.58 -12.74
N ILE A 171 4.26 1.26 -13.93
CA ILE A 171 4.51 2.04 -15.15
C ILE A 171 4.01 3.47 -14.94
N ILE A 172 2.79 3.64 -14.43
CA ILE A 172 2.23 4.97 -14.19
C ILE A 172 3.02 5.70 -13.09
N THR A 173 3.43 4.99 -12.04
CA THR A 173 4.27 5.55 -10.97
C THR A 173 5.61 6.06 -11.49
N THR A 174 6.26 5.29 -12.37
CA THR A 174 7.57 5.64 -12.95
C THR A 174 7.45 6.83 -13.89
N TYR A 175 6.36 6.89 -14.67
CA TYR A 175 6.03 8.04 -15.52
C TYR A 175 5.80 9.31 -14.67
N ASN A 176 5.03 9.23 -13.60
CA ASN A 176 4.79 10.38 -12.73
C ASN A 176 6.06 10.83 -11.98
N TYR A 177 6.92 9.89 -11.62
CA TYR A 177 8.19 10.21 -11.00
C TYR A 177 9.14 10.95 -11.95
N SER A 178 9.14 10.62 -13.25
CA SER A 178 10.01 11.31 -14.21
C SER A 178 9.58 12.75 -14.51
N GLN A 179 8.28 13.05 -14.37
CA GLN A 179 7.75 14.41 -14.54
C GLN A 179 7.95 15.25 -13.28
N ASP A 180 7.42 14.81 -12.13
CA ASP A 180 7.27 15.70 -10.96
C ASP A 180 8.00 15.19 -9.71
N GLN A 181 8.82 14.14 -9.86
CA GLN A 181 9.48 13.42 -8.76
C GLN A 181 8.48 12.96 -7.68
N SER A 182 7.24 12.69 -8.07
CA SER A 182 6.17 12.22 -7.20
C SER A 182 5.88 10.73 -7.50
N VAL A 183 6.26 9.86 -6.57
CA VAL A 183 6.02 8.39 -6.67
C VAL A 183 4.67 8.01 -6.07
N SER A 184 4.16 8.86 -5.20
CA SER A 184 3.23 8.47 -4.14
C SER A 184 1.78 8.72 -4.50
N SER A 185 1.48 9.42 -5.61
CA SER A 185 0.11 9.68 -6.12
C SER A 185 -0.72 8.41 -6.31
N MET A 186 -0.09 7.29 -6.63
CA MET A 186 -0.77 6.03 -6.90
C MET A 186 -1.39 5.34 -5.69
N TRP A 187 -0.86 5.51 -4.48
CA TRP A 187 -1.35 4.77 -3.31
C TRP A 187 -2.82 5.07 -2.97
N CYS A 188 -3.23 6.33 -3.10
CA CYS A 188 -4.62 6.75 -2.90
C CYS A 188 -5.55 6.17 -3.97
N TRP A 189 -5.12 6.16 -5.24
CA TRP A 189 -5.88 5.61 -6.36
C TRP A 189 -6.05 4.09 -6.26
N ILE A 190 -4.97 3.37 -5.93
CA ILE A 190 -5.01 1.92 -5.74
C ILE A 190 -5.99 1.56 -4.63
N VAL A 191 -5.85 2.20 -3.46
CA VAL A 191 -6.68 1.91 -2.30
C VAL A 191 -8.15 2.16 -2.62
N ASN A 192 -8.49 3.32 -3.19
CA ASN A 192 -9.86 3.61 -3.57
C ASN A 192 -10.40 2.63 -4.61
N SER A 193 -9.64 2.34 -5.68
CA SER A 193 -10.08 1.46 -6.76
C SER A 193 -10.38 0.05 -6.24
N VAL A 194 -9.47 -0.50 -5.43
CA VAL A 194 -9.62 -1.85 -4.87
C VAL A 194 -10.77 -1.91 -3.85
N MET A 195 -10.93 -0.89 -3.01
CA MET A 195 -12.00 -0.87 -2.00
C MET A 195 -13.37 -0.64 -2.64
N ILE A 196 -13.49 0.21 -3.67
CA ILE A 196 -14.73 0.36 -4.45
C ILE A 196 -15.10 -0.97 -5.10
N TYR A 197 -14.14 -1.66 -5.71
CA TYR A 197 -14.37 -2.98 -6.30
C TYR A 197 -14.95 -3.97 -5.28
N TYR A 198 -14.32 -4.11 -4.11
CA TYR A 198 -14.82 -5.05 -3.09
C TYR A 198 -16.13 -4.62 -2.45
N ALA A 199 -16.36 -3.32 -2.26
CA ALA A 199 -17.64 -2.81 -1.78
C ALA A 199 -18.77 -3.14 -2.75
N ALA A 200 -18.57 -2.88 -4.05
CA ALA A 200 -19.54 -3.21 -5.09
C ALA A 200 -19.77 -4.73 -5.19
N TYR A 201 -18.69 -5.53 -5.10
CA TYR A 201 -18.78 -6.98 -5.11
C TYR A 201 -19.63 -7.52 -3.94
N LEU A 202 -19.41 -7.03 -2.72
CA LEU A 202 -20.14 -7.46 -1.54
C LEU A 202 -21.59 -6.97 -1.50
N ILE A 203 -21.83 -5.71 -1.81
CA ILE A 203 -23.13 -5.07 -1.61
C ILE A 203 -24.07 -5.33 -2.79
N LEU A 204 -23.54 -5.34 -4.02
CA LEU A 204 -24.35 -5.43 -5.23
C LEU A 204 -24.31 -6.84 -5.83
N TYR A 205 -23.11 -7.37 -6.10
CA TYR A 205 -22.97 -8.58 -6.89
C TYR A 205 -23.41 -9.85 -6.14
N LEU A 206 -22.87 -10.10 -4.94
CA LEU A 206 -23.17 -11.34 -4.20
C LEU A 206 -24.66 -11.49 -3.85
N PRO A 207 -25.37 -10.45 -3.33
CA PRO A 207 -26.80 -10.57 -3.07
C PRO A 207 -27.64 -10.73 -4.34
N PHE A 208 -27.22 -10.11 -5.45
CA PHE A 208 -27.91 -10.25 -6.74
C PHE A 208 -27.78 -11.67 -7.32
N CYS A 209 -26.60 -12.29 -7.22
CA CYS A 209 -26.39 -13.67 -7.63
C CYS A 209 -27.22 -14.66 -6.82
N GLU A 210 -27.46 -14.38 -5.54
CA GLU A 210 -28.35 -15.22 -4.73
C GLU A 210 -29.81 -15.11 -5.18
N LYS A 211 -30.31 -13.90 -5.45
CA LYS A 211 -31.68 -13.72 -5.97
C LYS A 211 -31.91 -14.49 -7.27
N LYS A 212 -30.92 -14.54 -8.16
CA LYS A 212 -31.00 -15.33 -9.41
C LYS A 212 -31.05 -16.85 -9.20
N LYS A 213 -30.59 -17.37 -8.05
CA LYS A 213 -30.69 -18.81 -7.72
C LYS A 213 -32.01 -19.17 -7.06
N LEU A 214 -32.75 -18.17 -6.56
CA LEU A 214 -34.03 -18.33 -5.87
C LEU A 214 -35.24 -18.16 -6.80
N CYS A 215 -35.07 -17.48 -7.95
CA CYS A 215 -36.09 -17.31 -8.97
C CYS A 215 -36.03 -18.39 -10.06
#